data_AF-A0A2D5BR77-F1
#
_entry.id   AF-A0A2D5BR77-F1
#
_cell.length_a   1.000
_cell.length_b   1.000
_cell.length_c   1.000
_cell.angle_alpha   90.00
_cell.angle_beta   90.00
_cell.angle_gamma   90.00
#
_symmetry.space_group_name_H-M   'P 1'
#
loop_
_entity.id
_entity.type
_entity.pdbx_description
1 polymer ?
#
loop_
_entity_poly.entity_id
_entity_poly.type
_entity_poly.pdbx_seq_one_letter_code
_entity_poly.pdbx_strand_id
1 'polypeptide(L)'
;MRPAAGQTTWVPIVDQHNAGQSLGLFVGLSTSNGSHIAVGNGATWQPLYGPSVAAGVWTHCTFVFDAAAVTGELKCYLNGVPVLTTNIPGGPMLDPRGSIQMRIGARVDNAGFLNAGIDDLAIYDGALTLTTILDIMANGAQPVFPEYQTNSWQASFTVDGVQGGQQAAATVTVPVGMQATLGFSSFNVGQPWDLGSGIAPLVPTSAGALLSSDGQIVNLDVTDPTLSTWFNFMQGPNWGPLLALSIPFSIPSAASISAQMIVASPALPSGVALSQPVRLIVQ
;
A
#
# COMPACT_ATOMS: atom_id res chain seq x y z
N MET A 1 21.40 4.24 -7.40
CA MET A 1 22.36 4.97 -6.54
C MET A 1 23.74 5.05 -7.16
N ARG A 2 24.58 6.01 -6.75
CA ARG A 2 25.97 6.20 -7.18
C ARG A 2 26.88 6.46 -5.96
N PRO A 3 27.50 5.44 -5.37
CA PRO A 3 28.31 5.60 -4.16
C PRO A 3 29.63 6.33 -4.44
N ALA A 4 30.10 7.13 -3.48
CA ALA A 4 31.48 7.58 -3.46
C ALA A 4 32.44 6.41 -3.16
N ALA A 5 33.74 6.63 -3.36
CA ALA A 5 34.76 5.65 -2.97
C ALA A 5 34.89 5.56 -1.44
N GLY A 6 35.11 4.34 -0.92
CA GLY A 6 35.57 4.13 0.44
C GLY A 6 34.52 4.36 1.54
N GLN A 7 33.30 3.82 1.39
CA GLN A 7 32.35 3.79 2.50
C GLN A 7 32.97 3.05 3.69
N THR A 8 32.92 3.68 4.87
CA THR A 8 33.66 3.24 6.04
C THR A 8 33.09 1.95 6.61
N THR A 9 31.81 1.91 7.03
CA THR A 9 31.07 0.69 7.39
C THR A 9 29.57 1.02 7.63
N TRP A 10 28.63 0.24 7.08
CA TRP A 10 27.17 0.28 7.34
C TRP A 10 26.50 1.65 7.23
N VAL A 11 26.39 2.15 6.00
CA VAL A 11 25.68 3.38 5.68
C VAL A 11 24.31 3.05 5.05
N PRO A 12 23.18 3.54 5.60
CA PRO A 12 21.88 3.21 5.06
C PRO A 12 21.55 4.10 3.86
N ILE A 13 20.94 3.49 2.85
CA ILE A 13 20.11 4.20 1.88
C ILE A 13 18.77 4.51 2.54
N VAL A 14 18.15 3.50 3.17
CA VAL A 14 16.93 3.63 3.98
C VAL A 14 17.16 2.92 5.31
N ASP A 15 16.80 3.60 6.40
CA ASP A 15 16.95 3.13 7.76
C ASP A 15 15.63 3.26 8.52
N GLN A 16 15.10 2.15 9.03
CA GLN A 16 14.05 2.18 10.03
C GLN A 16 14.26 0.99 10.97
N HIS A 17 15.32 1.06 11.76
CA HIS A 17 15.77 -0.07 12.54
C HIS A 17 16.06 0.34 13.99
N ASN A 18 15.82 -0.59 14.93
CA ASN A 18 16.31 -0.47 16.30
C ASN A 18 17.45 -1.46 16.50
N ALA A 19 18.69 -0.96 16.45
CA ALA A 19 19.90 -1.77 16.60
C ALA A 19 19.91 -2.59 17.89
N GLY A 20 19.50 -1.98 19.01
CA GLY A 20 19.58 -2.58 20.34
C GLY A 20 18.57 -3.71 20.57
N GLN A 21 17.49 -3.74 19.80
CA GLN A 21 16.43 -4.75 19.91
C GLN A 21 16.37 -5.70 18.73
N SER A 22 17.22 -5.52 17.71
CA SER A 22 17.15 -6.28 16.45
C SER A 22 15.76 -6.21 15.80
N LEU A 23 15.21 -5.00 15.61
CA LEU A 23 13.88 -4.77 15.03
C LEU A 23 13.94 -3.90 13.77
N GLY A 24 13.07 -4.17 12.80
CA GLY A 24 12.90 -3.34 11.61
C GLY A 24 13.81 -3.65 10.45
N LEU A 25 14.05 -2.64 9.62
CA LEU A 25 14.71 -2.77 8.31
C LEU A 25 15.92 -1.85 8.20
N PHE A 26 17.02 -2.39 7.69
CA PHE A 26 18.17 -1.66 7.20
C PHE A 26 18.39 -1.99 5.73
N VAL A 27 18.45 -0.98 4.86
CA VAL A 27 18.85 -1.14 3.45
C VAL A 27 19.96 -0.15 3.15
N GLY A 28 21.09 -0.60 2.63
CA GLY A 28 22.21 0.28 2.39
C GLY A 28 23.45 -0.38 1.83
N LEU A 29 24.59 0.17 2.23
CA LEU A 29 25.93 -0.30 1.88
C LEU A 29 26.72 -0.68 3.13
N SER A 30 27.36 -1.83 3.09
CA SER A 30 28.33 -2.29 4.09
C SER A 30 29.75 -1.85 3.70
N THR A 31 30.77 -2.55 4.19
CA THR A 31 32.18 -2.27 3.85
C THR A 31 32.41 -2.37 2.34
N SER A 32 33.29 -1.52 1.82
CA SER A 32 33.68 -1.53 0.40
C SER A 32 32.48 -1.47 -0.57
N ASN A 33 31.44 -0.71 -0.21
CA ASN A 33 30.20 -0.57 -0.99
C ASN A 33 29.41 -1.88 -1.18
N GLY A 34 29.53 -2.87 -0.30
CA GLY A 34 28.73 -4.10 -0.37
C GLY A 34 27.23 -3.80 -0.24
N SER A 35 26.40 -4.16 -1.22
CA SER A 35 24.94 -3.97 -1.11
C SER A 35 24.41 -4.76 0.09
N HIS A 36 23.54 -4.17 0.90
CA HIS A 36 23.12 -4.79 2.16
C HIS A 36 21.64 -4.56 2.45
N ILE A 37 20.91 -5.62 2.76
CA ILE A 37 19.59 -5.57 3.38
C ILE A 37 19.62 -6.43 4.65
N ALA A 38 19.05 -5.93 5.75
CA ALA A 38 18.80 -6.71 6.95
C ALA A 38 17.41 -6.43 7.51
N VAL A 39 16.76 -7.49 7.97
CA VAL A 39 15.52 -7.40 8.75
C VAL A 39 15.74 -7.96 10.16
N GLY A 40 15.03 -7.39 11.13
CA GLY A 40 15.10 -7.79 12.53
C GLY A 40 13.77 -8.33 13.04
N ASN A 41 13.82 -9.40 13.83
CA ASN A 41 12.65 -10.09 14.40
C ASN A 41 12.52 -9.95 15.93
N GLY A 42 13.28 -9.04 16.55
CA GLY A 42 13.30 -8.82 18.00
C GLY A 42 14.30 -9.68 18.77
N ALA A 43 14.87 -10.70 18.14
CA ALA A 43 15.86 -11.59 18.74
C ALA A 43 17.20 -11.57 18.00
N THR A 44 17.18 -11.48 16.68
CA THR A 44 18.36 -11.53 15.82
C THR A 44 18.18 -10.69 14.56
N TRP A 45 19.29 -10.16 14.05
CA TRP A 45 19.38 -9.63 12.70
C TRP A 45 19.43 -10.78 11.69
N GLN A 46 18.79 -10.57 10.54
CA GLN A 46 18.81 -11.48 9.41
C GLN A 46 19.33 -10.70 8.19
N PRO A 47 20.66 -10.65 8.00
CA PRO A 47 21.27 -9.85 6.95
C PRO A 47 21.49 -10.65 5.66
N LEU A 48 21.49 -9.93 4.53
CA LEU A 48 21.94 -10.39 3.23
C LEU A 48 23.00 -9.43 2.71
N TYR A 49 24.26 -9.89 2.64
CA TYR A 49 25.41 -9.12 2.16
C TYR A 49 25.71 -9.44 0.71
N GLY A 50 25.36 -8.52 -0.17
CA GLY A 50 25.66 -8.57 -1.60
C GLY A 50 27.00 -7.99 -2.01
N PRO A 51 27.30 -8.12 -3.32
CA PRO A 51 28.57 -7.68 -3.87
C PRO A 51 28.72 -6.16 -3.78
N SER A 52 29.96 -5.71 -3.95
CA SER A 52 30.30 -4.29 -3.98
C SER A 52 29.69 -3.58 -5.18
N VAL A 53 29.07 -2.42 -4.93
CA VAL A 53 28.65 -1.48 -5.96
C VAL A 53 29.82 -0.55 -6.32
N ALA A 54 30.13 -0.45 -7.61
CA ALA A 54 31.27 0.34 -8.09
C ALA A 54 31.12 1.83 -7.73
N ALA A 55 32.19 2.42 -7.20
CA ALA A 55 32.22 3.83 -6.85
C ALA A 55 32.10 4.71 -8.11
N GLY A 56 31.34 5.81 -8.02
CA GLY A 56 31.16 6.77 -9.10
C GLY A 56 30.25 6.29 -10.24
N VAL A 57 29.74 5.06 -10.19
CA VAL A 57 28.87 4.47 -11.23
C VAL A 57 27.43 4.38 -10.74
N TRP A 58 26.49 4.84 -11.56
CA TRP A 58 25.06 4.66 -11.29
C TRP A 58 24.70 3.18 -11.41
N THR A 59 24.12 2.64 -10.35
CA THR A 59 23.64 1.25 -10.28
C THR A 59 22.19 1.25 -9.81
N HIS A 60 21.31 0.61 -10.58
CA HIS A 60 19.95 0.35 -10.14
C HIS A 60 19.99 -0.77 -9.08
N CYS A 61 19.42 -0.52 -7.91
CA CYS A 61 19.50 -1.45 -6.77
C CYS A 61 18.09 -1.72 -6.26
N THR A 62 17.72 -2.99 -6.17
CA THR A 62 16.43 -3.40 -5.62
C THR A 62 16.64 -4.39 -4.50
N PHE A 63 16.01 -4.13 -3.35
CA PHE A 63 16.02 -5.01 -2.20
C PHE A 63 14.59 -5.44 -1.92
N VAL A 64 14.35 -6.73 -1.80
CA VAL A 64 13.02 -7.30 -1.61
C VAL A 64 13.00 -8.11 -0.32
N PHE A 65 11.99 -7.88 0.50
CA PHE A 65 11.61 -8.74 1.62
C PHE A 65 10.23 -9.33 1.31
N ASP A 66 10.16 -10.65 1.16
CA ASP A 66 8.93 -11.39 0.98
C ASP A 66 8.62 -12.19 2.26
N ALA A 67 7.69 -11.69 3.06
CA ALA A 67 7.26 -12.36 4.29
C ALA A 67 6.30 -13.54 4.04
N ALA A 68 5.70 -13.64 2.85
CA ALA A 68 4.70 -14.65 2.51
C ALA A 68 5.33 -15.96 2.01
N ALA A 69 6.61 -15.95 1.64
CA ALA A 69 7.37 -17.17 1.39
C ALA A 69 7.40 -18.07 2.64
N VAL A 70 7.42 -19.40 2.46
CA VAL A 70 7.28 -20.41 3.54
C VAL A 70 8.25 -20.21 4.71
N THR A 71 9.40 -19.58 4.46
CA THR A 71 10.42 -19.24 5.47
C THR A 71 10.80 -17.76 5.47
N GLY A 72 10.01 -16.91 4.80
CA GLY A 72 10.41 -15.57 4.37
C GLY A 72 11.64 -15.56 3.44
N GLU A 73 11.80 -14.51 2.63
CA GLU A 73 12.89 -14.40 1.67
C GLU A 73 13.42 -12.97 1.56
N LEU A 74 14.75 -12.81 1.54
CA LEU A 74 15.43 -11.57 1.15
C LEU A 74 16.06 -11.75 -0.23
N LYS A 75 15.90 -10.75 -1.11
CA LYS A 75 16.54 -10.71 -2.43
C LYS A 75 17.23 -9.38 -2.64
N CYS A 76 18.34 -9.43 -3.38
CA CYS A 76 19.03 -8.25 -3.87
C CYS A 76 19.20 -8.37 -5.39
N TYR A 77 18.86 -7.30 -6.10
CA TYR A 77 19.07 -7.17 -7.53
C TYR A 77 19.95 -5.95 -7.81
N LEU A 78 20.98 -6.11 -8.64
CA LEU A 78 21.78 -5.01 -9.17
C LEU A 78 21.62 -4.96 -10.68
N ASN A 79 21.24 -3.80 -11.21
CA ASN A 79 20.94 -3.59 -12.63
C ASN A 79 19.97 -4.65 -13.19
N GLY A 80 18.93 -4.97 -12.41
CA GLY A 80 17.89 -5.93 -12.81
C GLY A 80 18.31 -7.40 -12.73
N VAL A 81 19.55 -7.70 -12.35
CA VAL A 81 20.05 -9.07 -12.22
C VAL A 81 19.98 -9.51 -10.75
N PRO A 82 19.38 -10.66 -10.41
CA PRO A 82 19.42 -11.20 -9.06
C PRO A 82 20.88 -11.51 -8.70
N VAL A 83 21.40 -10.82 -7.71
CA VAL A 83 22.77 -11.06 -7.21
C VAL A 83 22.77 -11.97 -6.00
N LEU A 84 21.68 -11.95 -5.21
CA LEU A 84 21.55 -12.78 -4.02
C LEU A 84 20.10 -13.06 -3.66
N THR A 85 19.93 -14.22 -3.04
CA THR A 85 18.69 -14.68 -2.42
C THR A 85 19.04 -15.45 -1.15
N THR A 86 18.32 -15.21 -0.05
CA THR A 86 18.37 -16.07 1.13
C THR A 86 16.99 -16.24 1.75
N ASN A 87 16.74 -17.44 2.27
CA ASN A 87 15.65 -17.68 3.20
C ASN A 87 15.98 -17.02 4.55
N ILE A 88 14.96 -16.57 5.27
CA ILE A 88 15.09 -15.93 6.58
C ILE A 88 14.37 -16.74 7.66
N PRO A 89 14.95 -17.88 8.10
CA PRO A 89 14.28 -18.89 8.92
C PRO A 89 13.85 -18.42 10.33
N GLY A 90 14.25 -17.21 10.74
CA GLY A 90 13.93 -16.61 12.03
C GLY A 90 12.53 -15.98 12.13
N GLY A 91 11.70 -16.03 11.09
CA GLY A 91 10.34 -15.46 11.11
C GLY A 91 10.25 -14.05 10.53
N PRO A 92 9.06 -13.42 10.56
CA PRO A 92 8.84 -12.13 9.91
C PRO A 92 9.59 -11.00 10.61
N MET A 93 9.94 -9.97 9.85
CA MET A 93 10.39 -8.70 10.39
C MET A 93 9.36 -8.17 11.41
N LEU A 94 9.84 -7.78 12.59
CA LEU A 94 8.99 -7.06 13.55
C LEU A 94 9.08 -5.57 13.28
N ASP A 95 7.91 -4.97 13.18
CA ASP A 95 7.70 -3.57 12.84
C ASP A 95 8.13 -2.64 13.99
N PRO A 96 9.10 -1.73 13.78
CA PRO A 96 9.54 -0.78 14.78
C PRO A 96 8.74 0.54 14.76
N ARG A 97 7.73 0.67 13.88
CA ARG A 97 6.90 1.90 13.79
C ARG A 97 6.32 2.24 15.16
N GLY A 98 6.33 3.54 15.49
CA GLY A 98 5.96 4.05 16.81
C GLY A 98 7.14 4.21 17.80
N SER A 99 8.28 3.56 17.54
CA SER A 99 9.50 3.70 18.34
C SER A 99 10.66 4.36 17.59
N ILE A 100 10.75 4.16 16.27
CA ILE A 100 11.84 4.66 15.41
C ILE A 100 11.27 5.30 14.13
N GLN A 101 11.74 6.51 13.81
CA GLN A 101 11.44 7.20 12.56
C GLN A 101 12.26 6.62 11.41
N MET A 102 11.66 6.52 10.21
CA MET A 102 12.40 6.18 9.00
C MET A 102 13.31 7.34 8.58
N ARG A 103 14.52 7.03 8.12
CA ARG A 103 15.49 7.99 7.57
C ARG A 103 16.01 7.51 6.23
N ILE A 104 16.42 8.47 5.40
CA ILE A 104 17.13 8.24 4.14
C ILE A 104 18.54 8.78 4.31
N GLY A 105 19.55 7.98 3.95
CA GLY A 105 20.95 8.41 3.93
C GLY A 105 21.64 8.57 5.30
N ALA A 106 20.99 8.19 6.41
CA ALA A 106 21.59 8.21 7.74
C ALA A 106 20.85 7.25 8.68
N ARG A 107 21.53 6.77 9.72
CA ARG A 107 20.91 5.99 10.79
C ARG A 107 20.09 6.88 11.72
N VAL A 108 19.16 6.27 12.48
CA VAL A 108 18.35 6.98 13.48
C VAL A 108 19.18 7.72 14.55
N ASP A 109 20.35 7.19 14.92
CA ASP A 109 21.28 7.80 15.88
C ASP A 109 22.14 8.92 15.29
N ASN A 110 21.78 9.40 14.08
CA ASN A 110 22.47 10.48 13.37
C ASN A 110 23.94 10.14 13.06
N ALA A 111 24.19 8.88 12.69
CA ALA A 111 25.48 8.37 12.28
C ALA A 111 25.40 7.61 10.94
N GLY A 112 26.55 7.20 10.40
CA GLY A 112 26.62 6.38 9.19
C GLY A 112 26.07 7.09 7.96
N PHE A 113 26.41 8.36 7.76
CA PHE A 113 25.90 9.15 6.64
C PHE A 113 26.31 8.54 5.29
N LEU A 114 25.32 8.29 4.44
CA LEU A 114 25.54 7.80 3.09
C LEU A 114 26.21 8.87 2.25
N ASN A 115 27.41 8.58 1.77
CA ASN A 115 28.07 9.40 0.77
C ASN A 115 27.80 8.84 -0.64
N ALA A 116 26.62 9.11 -1.18
CA ALA A 116 26.21 8.64 -2.50
C ALA A 116 25.20 9.57 -3.15
N GLY A 117 25.12 9.54 -4.48
CA GLY A 117 23.93 10.02 -5.19
C GLY A 117 22.78 9.01 -5.06
N ILE A 118 21.60 9.48 -4.70
CA ILE A 118 20.34 8.71 -4.77
C ILE A 118 19.44 9.41 -5.80
N ASP A 119 18.75 8.61 -6.60
CA ASP A 119 17.74 9.07 -7.55
C ASP A 119 16.62 8.02 -7.61
N ASP A 120 15.39 8.47 -7.89
CA ASP A 120 14.17 7.64 -8.01
C ASP A 120 13.98 6.60 -6.89
N LEU A 121 14.11 7.03 -5.62
CA LEU A 121 13.87 6.14 -4.47
C LEU A 121 12.37 5.84 -4.33
N ALA A 122 12.00 4.56 -4.45
CA ALA A 122 10.65 4.06 -4.23
C ALA A 122 10.62 2.93 -3.20
N ILE A 123 9.52 2.84 -2.44
CA ILE A 123 9.23 1.79 -1.46
C ILE A 123 7.84 1.24 -1.79
N TYR A 124 7.72 -0.08 -1.84
CA TYR A 124 6.48 -0.79 -2.18
C TYR A 124 6.00 -1.61 -0.99
N ASP A 125 4.69 -1.82 -0.87
CA ASP A 125 4.03 -2.57 0.20
C ASP A 125 3.97 -4.10 -0.06
N GLY A 126 4.59 -4.55 -1.15
CA GLY A 126 4.65 -5.96 -1.53
C GLY A 126 5.96 -6.34 -2.21
N ALA A 127 6.21 -7.65 -2.27
CA ALA A 127 7.37 -8.20 -2.95
C ALA A 127 7.27 -8.00 -4.46
N LEU A 128 8.23 -7.29 -5.05
CA LEU A 128 8.26 -7.04 -6.49
C LEU A 128 8.66 -8.30 -7.28
N THR A 129 8.01 -8.50 -8.42
CA THR A 129 8.42 -9.51 -9.40
C THR A 129 9.62 -9.02 -10.23
N LEU A 130 10.40 -9.93 -10.82
CA LEU A 130 11.52 -9.55 -11.70
C LEU A 130 11.06 -8.68 -12.88
N THR A 131 9.89 -8.96 -13.46
CA THR A 131 9.34 -8.17 -14.56
C THR A 131 9.11 -6.71 -14.13
N THR A 132 8.51 -6.51 -12.95
CA THR A 132 8.30 -5.17 -12.38
C THR A 132 9.62 -4.46 -12.09
N ILE A 133 10.63 -5.18 -11.60
CA ILE A 133 11.97 -4.62 -11.33
C ILE A 133 12.63 -4.14 -12.62
N LEU A 134 12.54 -4.91 -13.70
CA LEU A 134 13.11 -4.55 -15.01
C LEU A 134 12.38 -3.35 -15.63
N ASP A 135 11.07 -3.26 -15.46
CA ASP A 135 10.27 -2.13 -15.91
C ASP A 135 10.67 -0.83 -15.17
N ILE A 136 10.71 -0.87 -13.84
CA ILE A 136 11.17 0.27 -13.01
C ILE A 136 12.58 0.70 -13.39
N MET A 137 13.49 -0.26 -13.64
CA MET A 137 14.85 0.07 -14.04
C MET A 137 14.91 0.81 -15.39
N ALA A 138 14.08 0.39 -16.36
CA ALA A 138 14.09 0.94 -17.71
C ALA A 138 13.35 2.28 -17.80
N ASN A 139 12.25 2.41 -17.05
CA ASN A 139 11.30 3.51 -17.20
C ASN A 139 11.31 4.48 -16.01
N GLY A 140 12.03 4.16 -14.93
CA GLY A 140 11.97 4.86 -13.65
C GLY A 140 10.82 4.35 -12.78
N ALA A 141 10.88 4.64 -11.48
CA ALA A 141 9.76 4.38 -10.58
C ALA A 141 8.58 5.26 -10.98
N GLN A 142 7.63 4.69 -11.72
CA GLN A 142 6.45 5.45 -12.12
C GLN A 142 5.68 5.86 -10.87
N PRO A 143 5.29 7.13 -10.72
CA PRO A 143 4.31 7.50 -9.72
C PRO A 143 3.06 6.67 -9.99
N VAL A 144 2.75 5.75 -9.08
CA VAL A 144 1.48 5.02 -9.14
C VAL A 144 0.42 6.02 -8.74
N PHE A 145 -0.14 6.74 -9.72
CA PHE A 145 -1.24 7.65 -9.47
C PHE A 145 -2.46 6.81 -9.10
N PRO A 146 -3.04 7.00 -7.90
CA PRO A 146 -4.22 6.24 -7.52
C PRO A 146 -5.35 6.47 -8.52
N GLU A 147 -5.79 5.39 -9.14
CA GLU A 147 -6.95 5.34 -10.03
C GLU A 147 -8.24 5.11 -9.22
N TYR A 148 -8.13 4.35 -8.13
CA TYR A 148 -9.26 4.01 -7.26
C TYR A 148 -8.95 4.29 -5.79
N GLN A 149 -9.96 4.79 -5.08
CA GLN A 149 -9.93 4.99 -3.63
C GLN A 149 -9.75 3.63 -2.94
N THR A 150 -8.95 3.60 -1.88
CA THR A 150 -8.80 2.42 -1.02
C THR A 150 -9.57 2.61 0.29
N ASN A 151 -9.95 1.51 0.93
CA ASN A 151 -10.54 1.56 2.26
C ASN A 151 -9.57 2.20 3.27
N SER A 152 -10.14 2.86 4.27
CA SER A 152 -9.40 3.43 5.39
C SER A 152 -10.11 3.09 6.70
N TRP A 153 -9.44 3.40 7.82
CA TRP A 153 -10.06 3.32 9.15
C TRP A 153 -11.24 4.29 9.29
N GLN A 154 -11.29 5.39 8.53
CA GLN A 154 -12.38 6.36 8.61
C GLN A 154 -13.59 5.96 7.75
N ALA A 155 -13.41 5.16 6.71
CA ALA A 155 -14.48 4.64 5.86
C ALA A 155 -14.02 3.37 5.14
N SER A 156 -14.74 2.27 5.35
CA SER A 156 -14.49 0.99 4.70
C SER A 156 -15.78 0.32 4.23
N PHE A 157 -15.80 -0.11 2.97
CA PHE A 157 -16.92 -0.81 2.34
C PHE A 157 -16.40 -2.01 1.54
N THR A 158 -17.08 -3.14 1.64
CA THR A 158 -16.73 -4.40 0.97
C THR A 158 -17.98 -5.15 0.57
N VAL A 159 -17.84 -6.01 -0.45
CA VAL A 159 -18.80 -7.09 -0.73
C VAL A 159 -18.06 -8.41 -0.58
N ASP A 160 -18.58 -9.31 0.25
CA ASP A 160 -17.96 -10.59 0.62
C ASP A 160 -16.50 -10.44 1.11
N GLY A 161 -16.18 -9.29 1.73
CA GLY A 161 -14.85 -8.97 2.24
C GLY A 161 -13.81 -8.63 1.16
N VAL A 162 -14.18 -8.60 -0.12
CA VAL A 162 -13.26 -8.32 -1.22
C VAL A 162 -12.72 -6.89 -1.15
N GLN A 163 -11.41 -6.75 -1.34
CA GLN A 163 -10.66 -5.50 -1.35
C GLN A 163 -10.06 -5.25 -2.73
N GLY A 164 -10.12 -3.99 -3.16
CA GLY A 164 -9.37 -3.49 -4.32
C GLY A 164 -8.04 -2.90 -3.89
N GLY A 165 -7.38 -2.24 -4.84
CA GLY A 165 -6.18 -1.46 -4.60
C GLY A 165 -6.21 -0.16 -5.40
N GLN A 166 -5.13 0.61 -5.32
CA GLN A 166 -5.04 1.92 -5.96
C GLN A 166 -5.15 1.87 -7.49
N GLN A 167 -4.89 0.71 -8.12
CA GLN A 167 -4.91 0.53 -9.58
C GLN A 167 -6.09 -0.30 -10.09
N ALA A 168 -6.83 -0.94 -9.19
CA ALA A 168 -7.96 -1.79 -9.56
C ALA A 168 -9.02 -1.76 -8.46
N ALA A 169 -10.27 -1.47 -8.83
CA ALA A 169 -11.39 -1.52 -7.91
C ALA A 169 -11.67 -2.95 -7.41
N ALA A 170 -12.30 -3.05 -6.24
CA ALA A 170 -12.88 -4.31 -5.79
C ALA A 170 -13.97 -4.75 -6.77
N THR A 171 -13.79 -5.87 -7.46
CA THR A 171 -14.81 -6.44 -8.35
C THR A 171 -15.28 -7.77 -7.79
N VAL A 172 -16.59 -7.92 -7.62
CA VAL A 172 -17.21 -9.11 -7.03
C VAL A 172 -18.23 -9.68 -7.99
N THR A 173 -18.15 -10.98 -8.25
CA THR A 173 -19.14 -11.71 -9.04
C THR A 173 -19.94 -12.63 -8.14
N VAL A 174 -21.27 -12.47 -8.14
CA VAL A 174 -22.21 -13.25 -7.32
C VAL A 174 -23.22 -13.94 -8.23
N PRO A 175 -23.52 -15.24 -8.06
CA PRO A 175 -24.54 -15.87 -8.88
C PRO A 175 -25.94 -15.28 -8.66
N VAL A 176 -26.78 -15.26 -9.70
CA VAL A 176 -28.17 -14.82 -9.58
C VAL A 176 -28.89 -15.56 -8.45
N GLY A 177 -29.52 -14.80 -7.54
CA GLY A 177 -30.28 -15.32 -6.41
C GLY A 177 -29.44 -15.82 -5.22
N MET A 178 -28.11 -15.89 -5.34
CA MET A 178 -27.24 -16.27 -4.22
C MET A 178 -27.10 -15.12 -3.23
N GLN A 179 -26.91 -15.48 -1.95
CA GLN A 179 -26.64 -14.52 -0.90
C GLN A 179 -25.19 -14.04 -0.99
N ALA A 180 -25.00 -12.73 -0.86
CA ALA A 180 -23.73 -12.07 -0.62
C ALA A 180 -23.86 -11.12 0.57
N THR A 181 -22.75 -10.57 1.03
CA THR A 181 -22.68 -9.74 2.24
C THR A 181 -22.07 -8.38 1.95
N LEU A 182 -22.78 -7.30 2.29
CA LEU A 182 -22.20 -5.96 2.36
C LEU A 182 -21.53 -5.80 3.73
N GLY A 183 -20.24 -5.44 3.73
CA GLY A 183 -19.50 -5.11 4.94
C GLY A 183 -19.15 -3.63 4.97
N PHE A 184 -19.54 -2.95 6.04
CA PHE A 184 -19.24 -1.53 6.28
C PHE A 184 -18.47 -1.38 7.59
N SER A 185 -17.54 -0.43 7.67
CA SER A 185 -16.91 -0.04 8.93
C SER A 185 -16.42 1.41 8.92
N SER A 186 -16.40 2.02 10.11
CA SER A 186 -15.84 3.36 10.33
C SER A 186 -15.49 3.57 11.79
N PHE A 187 -14.39 4.28 12.05
CA PHE A 187 -14.00 4.76 13.37
C PHE A 187 -14.54 6.17 13.69
N ASN A 188 -15.25 6.81 12.76
CA ASN A 188 -15.84 8.14 12.95
C ASN A 188 -17.15 8.06 13.75
N VAL A 189 -17.05 7.69 15.02
CA VAL A 189 -18.21 7.53 15.93
C VAL A 189 -19.01 8.83 16.01
N GLY A 190 -20.34 8.70 15.96
CA GLY A 190 -21.28 9.81 16.00
C GLY A 190 -21.45 10.54 14.67
N GLN A 191 -20.71 10.17 13.62
CA GLN A 191 -20.80 10.82 12.32
C GLN A 191 -21.79 10.09 11.39
N PRO A 192 -22.61 10.82 10.61
CA PRO A 192 -23.49 10.22 9.61
C PRO A 192 -22.69 9.58 8.46
N TRP A 193 -23.30 8.61 7.79
CA TRP A 193 -22.75 7.97 6.58
C TRP A 193 -23.84 7.75 5.54
N ASP A 194 -23.41 7.46 4.31
CA ASP A 194 -24.30 7.10 3.22
C ASP A 194 -23.60 6.13 2.24
N LEU A 195 -24.38 5.42 1.44
CA LEU A 195 -23.89 4.59 0.35
C LEU A 195 -24.43 5.15 -0.98
N GLY A 196 -23.53 5.61 -1.83
CA GLY A 196 -23.85 5.92 -3.22
C GLY A 196 -23.82 4.64 -4.06
N SER A 197 -24.78 4.48 -4.96
CA SER A 197 -24.79 3.38 -5.93
C SER A 197 -25.45 3.74 -7.24
N GLY A 198 -24.97 3.16 -8.34
CA GLY A 198 -25.47 3.32 -9.70
C GLY A 198 -25.12 2.12 -10.57
N ILE A 199 -25.52 2.11 -11.84
CA ILE A 199 -25.24 1.01 -12.79
C ILE A 199 -24.05 1.30 -13.70
N ALA A 200 -23.69 2.58 -13.86
CA ALA A 200 -22.53 2.99 -14.64
C ALA A 200 -21.24 2.37 -14.08
N PRO A 201 -20.26 2.02 -14.94
CA PRO A 201 -18.94 1.57 -14.49
C PRO A 201 -18.29 2.55 -13.51
N LEU A 202 -17.38 2.02 -12.69
CA LEU A 202 -16.54 2.89 -11.86
C LEU A 202 -15.63 3.75 -12.74
N VAL A 203 -15.47 5.01 -12.35
CA VAL A 203 -14.63 5.98 -13.05
C VAL A 203 -13.27 6.02 -12.36
N PRO A 204 -12.18 5.60 -13.02
CA PRO A 204 -10.83 5.80 -12.50
C PRO A 204 -10.39 7.26 -12.64
N THR A 205 -9.39 7.70 -11.86
CA THR A 205 -8.83 9.07 -11.92
C THR A 205 -8.42 9.48 -13.33
N SER A 206 -7.74 8.60 -14.06
CA SER A 206 -7.33 8.80 -15.46
C SER A 206 -8.50 8.99 -16.44
N ALA A 207 -9.71 8.54 -16.07
CA ALA A 207 -10.94 8.75 -16.83
C ALA A 207 -11.78 9.94 -16.33
N GLY A 208 -11.25 10.75 -15.40
CA GLY A 208 -11.91 11.96 -14.92
C GLY A 208 -12.72 11.81 -13.64
N ALA A 209 -12.38 10.85 -12.77
CA ALA A 209 -12.98 10.77 -11.44
C ALA A 209 -12.81 12.09 -10.67
N LEU A 210 -13.80 12.44 -9.85
CA LEU A 210 -13.71 13.64 -9.02
C LEU A 210 -12.77 13.41 -7.84
N LEU A 211 -11.97 14.43 -7.53
CA LEU A 211 -11.06 14.42 -6.38
C LEU A 211 -11.55 15.43 -5.33
N SER A 212 -11.50 15.04 -4.06
CA SER A 212 -11.69 15.96 -2.93
C SER A 212 -10.46 16.87 -2.74
N SER A 213 -10.60 17.89 -1.89
CA SER A 213 -9.50 18.81 -1.54
C SER A 213 -8.31 18.15 -0.85
N ASP A 214 -8.52 16.96 -0.25
CA ASP A 214 -7.49 16.13 0.39
C ASP A 214 -7.09 14.90 -0.44
N GLY A 215 -7.49 14.85 -1.72
CA GLY A 215 -7.02 13.85 -2.68
C GLY A 215 -7.74 12.50 -2.64
N GLN A 216 -8.88 12.40 -1.94
CA GLN A 216 -9.74 11.20 -2.01
C GLN A 216 -10.49 11.17 -3.34
N ILE A 217 -10.83 9.96 -3.80
CA ILE A 217 -11.34 9.72 -5.15
C ILE A 217 -12.81 9.28 -5.08
N VAL A 218 -13.68 10.03 -5.75
CA VAL A 218 -15.06 9.62 -6.00
C VAL A 218 -15.06 8.81 -7.29
N ASN A 219 -15.05 7.49 -7.13
CA ASN A 219 -15.01 6.56 -8.26
C ASN A 219 -16.40 6.20 -8.80
N LEU A 220 -17.48 6.69 -8.17
CA LEU A 220 -18.81 6.62 -8.76
C LEU A 220 -18.95 7.65 -9.87
N ASP A 221 -19.57 7.25 -10.98
CA ASP A 221 -19.95 8.18 -12.03
C ASP A 221 -21.10 9.08 -11.53
N VAL A 222 -20.79 10.33 -11.23
CA VAL A 222 -21.78 11.32 -10.77
C VAL A 222 -22.74 11.77 -11.87
N THR A 223 -22.47 11.41 -13.12
CA THR A 223 -23.34 11.66 -14.27
C THR A 223 -24.27 10.48 -14.57
N ASP A 224 -24.14 9.37 -13.85
CA ASP A 224 -25.03 8.22 -13.96
C ASP A 224 -26.46 8.65 -13.56
N PRO A 225 -27.46 8.59 -14.47
CA PRO A 225 -28.83 8.97 -14.17
C PRO A 225 -29.50 8.05 -13.15
N THR A 226 -28.91 6.89 -12.86
CA THR A 226 -29.36 5.93 -11.85
C THR A 226 -28.65 6.10 -10.50
N LEU A 227 -27.67 7.02 -10.42
CA LEU A 227 -26.97 7.29 -9.17
C LEU A 227 -27.99 7.68 -8.10
N SER A 228 -27.96 6.93 -7.02
CA SER A 228 -28.79 7.16 -5.85
C SER A 228 -27.97 6.95 -4.58
N THR A 229 -28.43 7.57 -3.51
CA THR A 229 -27.89 7.40 -2.16
C THR A 229 -28.92 6.72 -1.29
N TRP A 230 -28.50 5.85 -0.38
CA TRP A 230 -29.42 5.16 0.53
C TRP A 230 -30.21 6.10 1.43
N PHE A 231 -29.59 7.21 1.87
CA PHE A 231 -30.18 8.11 2.86
C PHE A 231 -30.21 9.57 2.40
N ASN A 232 -30.55 9.82 1.12
CA ASN A 232 -30.71 11.17 0.57
C ASN A 232 -29.51 12.10 0.83
N PHE A 233 -28.31 11.56 0.65
CA PHE A 233 -27.00 12.15 0.84
C PHE A 233 -26.75 12.71 2.25
N MET A 234 -26.01 11.95 3.06
CA MET A 234 -25.52 12.35 4.38
C MET A 234 -26.64 12.58 5.42
N GLN A 235 -27.82 12.01 5.20
CA GLN A 235 -28.91 11.98 6.20
C GLN A 235 -29.08 10.57 6.82
N GLY A 236 -28.07 9.71 6.65
CA GLY A 236 -28.06 8.37 7.18
C GLY A 236 -27.84 8.30 8.69
N PRO A 237 -27.93 7.10 9.27
CA PRO A 237 -27.69 6.91 10.69
C PRO A 237 -26.24 7.27 11.05
N ASN A 238 -26.04 7.71 12.30
CA ASN A 238 -24.71 7.96 12.80
C ASN A 238 -24.01 6.63 13.12
N TRP A 239 -22.70 6.55 12.85
CA TRP A 239 -21.88 5.43 13.30
C TRP A 239 -21.92 5.32 14.82
N GLY A 240 -22.39 4.17 15.32
CA GLY A 240 -22.47 3.87 16.74
C GLY A 240 -21.13 3.42 17.33
N PRO A 241 -21.11 2.98 18.60
CA PRO A 241 -19.91 2.38 19.21
C PRO A 241 -19.51 1.04 18.58
N LEU A 242 -20.43 0.39 17.85
CA LEU A 242 -20.13 -0.74 16.97
C LEU A 242 -19.54 -0.19 15.66
N LEU A 243 -18.26 -0.43 15.45
CA LEU A 243 -17.49 0.16 14.34
C LEU A 243 -17.64 -0.58 13.01
N ALA A 244 -18.54 -1.57 12.94
CA ALA A 244 -18.79 -2.36 11.74
C ALA A 244 -20.25 -2.81 11.63
N LEU A 245 -20.72 -2.96 10.41
CA LEU A 245 -22.05 -3.43 10.04
C LEU A 245 -21.91 -4.47 8.92
N SER A 246 -22.72 -5.54 9.00
CA SER A 246 -22.77 -6.60 7.98
C SER A 246 -24.23 -6.82 7.58
N ILE A 247 -24.53 -6.68 6.28
CA ILE A 247 -25.88 -6.79 5.73
C ILE A 247 -25.89 -7.89 4.65
N PRO A 248 -26.56 -9.02 4.87
CA PRO A 248 -26.77 -10.00 3.82
C PRO A 248 -27.78 -9.48 2.78
N PHE A 249 -27.55 -9.77 1.52
CA PHE A 249 -28.43 -9.41 0.41
C PHE A 249 -28.41 -10.50 -0.67
N SER A 250 -29.40 -10.49 -1.56
CA SER A 250 -29.40 -11.28 -2.79
C SER A 250 -30.11 -10.50 -3.90
N ILE A 251 -29.69 -10.72 -5.15
CA ILE A 251 -30.27 -10.05 -6.31
C ILE A 251 -30.86 -11.12 -7.24
N PRO A 252 -32.18 -11.10 -7.52
CA PRO A 252 -32.88 -12.20 -8.20
C PRO A 252 -32.71 -12.19 -9.73
N SER A 253 -31.91 -11.28 -10.27
CA SER A 253 -31.69 -11.08 -11.70
C SER A 253 -30.26 -10.66 -11.99
N ALA A 254 -29.80 -10.88 -13.22
CA ALA A 254 -28.52 -10.35 -13.65
C ALA A 254 -28.48 -8.82 -13.54
N ALA A 255 -27.39 -8.29 -13.00
CA ALA A 255 -27.21 -6.86 -12.75
C ALA A 255 -25.73 -6.52 -12.67
N SER A 256 -25.39 -5.25 -12.91
CA SER A 256 -24.07 -4.73 -12.58
C SER A 256 -24.22 -3.40 -11.86
N ILE A 257 -23.63 -3.30 -10.68
CA ILE A 257 -23.83 -2.19 -9.74
C ILE A 257 -22.46 -1.70 -9.29
N SER A 258 -22.26 -0.39 -9.34
CA SER A 258 -21.14 0.30 -8.73
C SER A 258 -21.60 0.93 -7.42
N ALA A 259 -20.83 0.79 -6.34
CA ALA A 259 -21.16 1.39 -5.05
C ALA A 259 -19.92 1.90 -4.30
N GLN A 260 -20.07 2.98 -3.54
CA GLN A 260 -19.01 3.57 -2.72
C GLN A 260 -19.62 4.27 -1.50
N MET A 261 -19.06 4.03 -0.32
CA MET A 261 -19.53 4.61 0.95
C MET A 261 -18.84 5.95 1.20
N ILE A 262 -19.59 6.87 1.78
CA ILE A 262 -19.11 8.15 2.30
C ILE A 262 -19.48 8.27 3.78
N VAL A 263 -18.55 8.79 4.59
CA VAL A 263 -18.75 9.04 6.03
C VAL A 263 -18.36 10.48 6.35
N ALA A 264 -19.14 11.19 7.15
CA ALA A 264 -18.73 12.51 7.63
C ALA A 264 -17.46 12.37 8.47
N SER A 265 -16.48 13.23 8.20
CA SER A 265 -15.20 13.22 8.92
C SER A 265 -14.68 14.63 9.12
N PRO A 266 -15.05 15.29 10.23
CA PRO A 266 -14.57 16.63 10.55
C PRO A 266 -13.05 16.74 10.74
N ALA A 267 -12.36 15.60 10.90
CA ALA A 267 -10.91 15.54 11.02
C ALA A 267 -10.18 15.69 9.68
N LEU A 268 -10.89 15.52 8.55
CA LEU A 268 -10.32 15.63 7.21
C LEU A 268 -10.63 16.99 6.58
N PRO A 269 -9.72 17.59 5.79
CA PRO A 269 -9.96 18.87 5.13
C PRO A 269 -11.20 18.90 4.21
N SER A 270 -11.55 17.77 3.59
CA SER A 270 -12.77 17.65 2.77
C SER A 270 -14.06 17.52 3.59
N GLY A 271 -13.95 17.28 4.90
CA GLY A 271 -15.09 17.03 5.78
C GLY A 271 -15.71 15.64 5.64
N VAL A 272 -15.18 14.78 4.77
CA VAL A 272 -15.71 13.44 4.49
C VAL A 272 -14.59 12.42 4.34
N ALA A 273 -14.87 11.15 4.62
CA ALA A 273 -14.02 10.02 4.33
C ALA A 273 -14.71 9.10 3.33
N LEU A 274 -14.01 8.68 2.28
CA LEU A 274 -14.50 7.77 1.25
C LEU A 274 -13.92 6.36 1.44
N SER A 275 -14.78 5.36 1.29
CA SER A 275 -14.34 3.97 1.19
C SER A 275 -13.77 3.67 -0.18
N GLN A 276 -13.21 2.46 -0.36
CA GLN A 276 -13.02 1.93 -1.71
C GLN A 276 -14.37 1.84 -2.45
N PRO A 277 -14.36 1.89 -3.79
CA PRO A 277 -15.51 1.51 -4.58
C PRO A 277 -15.59 -0.01 -4.79
N VAL A 278 -16.79 -0.52 -5.01
CA VAL A 278 -17.03 -1.91 -5.41
C VAL A 278 -17.81 -1.94 -6.72
N ARG A 279 -17.37 -2.78 -7.67
CA ARG A 279 -18.13 -3.20 -8.84
C ARG A 279 -18.69 -4.60 -8.59
N LEU A 280 -20.00 -4.68 -8.37
CA LEU A 280 -20.74 -5.93 -8.25
C LEU A 280 -21.26 -6.37 -9.63
N ILE A 281 -21.09 -7.65 -9.93
CA ILE A 281 -21.62 -8.31 -11.13
C ILE A 281 -22.45 -9.49 -10.66
N VAL A 282 -23.73 -9.52 -11.04
CA VAL A 282 -24.65 -10.62 -10.77
C VAL A 282 -24.95 -11.33 -12.07
N GLN A 283 -24.64 -12.63 -12.18
CA GLN A 283 -24.81 -13.42 -13.40
C GLN A 283 -24.97 -14.91 -13.13
#